data_AF-X0YKH2-F1
#
_entry.id   AF-X0YKH2-F1
#
_cell.length_a   1.000
_cell.length_b   1.000
_cell.length_c   1.000
_cell.angle_alpha   90.00
_cell.angle_beta   90.00
_cell.angle_gamma   90.00
#
_symmetry.space_group_name_H-M   'P 1'
#
loop_
_entity.id
_entity.type
_entity.pdbx_description
1 polymer ?
#
loop_
_entity_poly.entity_id
_entity_poly.type
_entity_poly.pdbx_seq_one_letter_code
_entity_poly.pdbx_strand_id
1 'polypeptide(L)' 'MSIIHRFTLGGVTDTTLGIQLLADYDDPAAPDTRDRTMEIPGRHGVWDFGAVMLSREFNLHCAV' A
#
# COMPACT_ATOMS: atom_id res chain seq x y z
N MET A 1 -27.43 16.68 2.04
CA MET A 1 -26.73 15.40 1.84
C MET A 1 -25.30 15.74 1.48
N SER A 2 -24.33 15.51 2.37
CA SER A 2 -22.91 15.72 2.01
C SER A 2 -22.48 14.55 1.15
N ILE A 3 -21.95 14.82 -0.04
CA ILE A 3 -21.33 13.78 -0.86
C ILE A 3 -20.00 13.46 -0.19
N ILE A 4 -19.86 12.24 0.33
CA ILE A 4 -18.59 11.76 0.86
C ILE A 4 -17.74 11.35 -0.36
N HIS A 5 -16.73 12.16 -0.67
CA HIS A 5 -15.70 11.80 -1.65
C HIS A 5 -14.72 10.83 -1.01
N ARG A 6 -14.42 9.71 -1.68
CA ARG A 6 -13.54 8.68 -1.11
C ARG A 6 -12.07 8.87 -1.48
N PHE A 7 -11.79 9.42 -2.66
CA PHE A 7 -10.42 9.77 -3.07
C PHE A 7 -10.43 10.96 -4.03
N THR A 8 -9.24 11.55 -4.23
CA THR A 8 -9.01 12.56 -5.28
C THR A 8 -7.80 12.18 -6.12
N LEU A 9 -7.88 12.42 -7.44
CA LEU A 9 -6.77 12.26 -8.38
C LEU A 9 -6.53 13.57 -9.10
N GLY A 10 -5.35 14.16 -8.91
CA GLY A 10 -5.02 15.47 -9.51
C GLY A 10 -5.98 16.60 -9.10
N GLY A 11 -6.62 16.49 -7.92
CA GLY A 11 -7.62 17.44 -7.44
C GLY A 11 -9.05 17.19 -7.92
N VAL A 12 -9.28 16.16 -8.76
CA VAL A 12 -10.62 15.76 -9.20
C VAL A 12 -11.16 14.65 -8.28
N THR A 13 -12.40 14.78 -7.84
CA THR A 13 -13.04 13.79 -6.95
C THR A 13 -13.54 12.57 -7.74
N ASP A 14 -13.55 11.42 -7.09
CA ASP A 14 -14.18 10.17 -7.54
C ASP A 14 -15.58 10.37 -8.14
N THR A 15 -16.43 11.16 -7.47
CA THR A 15 -17.78 11.46 -7.95
C THR A 15 -17.81 12.29 -9.23
N THR A 16 -16.84 13.20 -9.41
CA THR A 16 -16.72 14.00 -10.64
C THR A 16 -16.22 13.15 -11.81
N LEU A 17 -15.38 12.15 -11.51
CA LEU A 17 -14.90 11.17 -12.49
C LEU A 17 -15.96 10.13 -12.87
N GLY A 18 -17.08 10.04 -12.13
CA GLY A 18 -18.09 9.01 -12.34
C GLY A 18 -17.62 7.61 -11.96
N ILE A 19 -16.71 7.51 -10.98
CA ILE A 19 -16.10 6.24 -10.54
C ILE A 19 -16.52 5.95 -9.10
N GLN A 20 -16.84 4.69 -8.82
CA GLN A 20 -17.10 4.22 -7.46
C GLN A 20 -15.91 3.41 -6.94
N LEU A 21 -15.32 3.84 -5.82
CA LEU A 21 -14.32 3.04 -5.09
C LEU A 21 -15.01 1.87 -4.38
N LEU A 22 -14.54 0.65 -4.66
CA LEU A 22 -15.01 -0.59 -4.04
C LEU A 22 -14.43 -0.75 -2.63
N ALA A 23 -15.06 -1.57 -1.80
CA ALA A 23 -14.69 -1.70 -0.38
C ALA A 23 -13.40 -2.53 -0.17
N ASP A 24 -12.99 -3.29 -1.17
CA ASP A 24 -11.81 -4.15 -1.19
C ASP A 24 -10.57 -3.44 -1.76
N TYR A 25 -10.58 -2.11 -1.83
CA TYR A 25 -9.41 -1.32 -2.19
C TYR A 25 -8.28 -1.53 -1.16
N ASP A 26 -7.05 -1.41 -1.64
CA ASP A 26 -5.85 -1.54 -0.82
C ASP A 26 -5.25 -0.17 -0.54
N ASP A 27 -5.10 0.15 0.75
CA ASP A 27 -4.46 1.35 1.28
C ASP A 27 -3.61 0.97 2.50
N PRO A 28 -2.44 0.34 2.27
CA PRO A 28 -1.62 -0.23 3.34
C PRO A 28 -1.09 0.90 4.22
N ALA A 29 -1.12 0.78 5.55
CA ALA A 29 -0.72 1.87 6.44
C ALA A 29 0.78 2.25 6.35
N ALA A 30 1.62 1.33 5.88
CA ALA A 30 3.06 1.48 5.76
C ALA A 30 3.57 0.81 4.46
N PRO A 31 4.71 1.24 3.91
CA PRO A 31 5.37 0.50 2.85
C PRO A 31 5.89 -0.85 3.36
N ASP A 32 6.04 -1.80 2.45
CA ASP A 32 6.77 -3.03 2.72
C ASP A 32 8.26 -2.78 2.99
N THR A 33 8.91 -3.76 3.61
CA THR A 33 10.36 -3.75 3.81
C THR A 33 11.03 -4.83 2.98
N ARG A 34 12.25 -4.53 2.51
CA ARG A 34 13.18 -5.55 2.02
C ARG A 34 14.27 -5.75 3.05
N ASP A 35 14.14 -6.84 3.79
CA ASP A 35 15.05 -7.20 4.87
C ASP A 35 16.31 -7.86 4.31
N ARG A 36 17.45 -7.53 4.90
CA ARG A 36 18.75 -8.13 4.54
C ARG A 36 19.13 -9.12 5.62
N THR A 37 18.83 -10.39 5.39
CA THR A 37 19.09 -11.44 6.36
C THR A 37 20.01 -12.52 5.82
N MET A 38 20.71 -13.22 6.71
CA MET A 38 21.63 -14.30 6.34
C MET A 38 21.63 -15.42 7.38
N GLU A 39 21.66 -16.66 6.91
CA GLU A 39 21.99 -17.81 7.74
C GLU A 39 23.50 -18.08 7.69
N ILE A 40 24.13 -18.17 8.87
CA ILE A 40 25.56 -18.45 8.99
C ILE A 40 25.74 -19.94 9.28
N PRO A 41 26.47 -20.70 8.43
CA PRO A 41 26.72 -22.12 8.67
C PRO A 41 27.28 -22.41 10.06
N GLY A 42 26.69 -23.40 10.75
CA GLY A 42 27.08 -23.77 12.11
C GLY A 42 26.54 -22.84 13.21
N ARG A 43 25.70 -21.85 12.88
CA ARG A 43 24.97 -21.03 13.85
C ARG A 43 23.48 -21.23 13.69
N HIS A 44 22.76 -21.28 14.80
CA HIS A 44 21.30 -21.36 14.78
C HIS A 44 20.70 -19.98 14.57
N GLY A 45 19.64 -19.93 13.75
CA GLY A 45 18.87 -18.72 13.49
C GLY A 45 19.40 -17.88 12.33
N VAL A 46 18.69 -16.78 12.10
CA VAL A 46 18.90 -15.84 10.99
C VAL A 46 19.47 -14.54 11.55
N TRP A 47 20.50 -14.02 10.91
CA TRP A 47 21.14 -12.77 11.29
C TRP A 47 20.55 -11.63 10.49
N ASP A 48 20.19 -10.54 11.16
CA ASP A 48 19.61 -9.34 10.57
C ASP A 48 20.68 -8.27 10.33
N PHE A 49 20.81 -7.83 9.07
CA PHE A 49 21.71 -6.77 8.61
C PHE A 49 20.94 -5.49 8.25
N GLY A 50 19.74 -5.34 8.80
CA GLY A 50 18.84 -4.22 8.61
C GLY A 50 17.92 -4.38 7.40
N ALA A 51 17.07 -3.36 7.20
CA ALA A 51 16.05 -3.34 6.16
C ALA A 51 16.03 -2.02 5.40
N VAL A 52 15.37 -2.02 4.25
CA VAL A 52 15.00 -0.79 3.52
C VAL A 52 13.50 -0.76 3.31
N MET A 53 12.87 0.40 3.49
CA MET A 53 11.48 0.62 3.11
C MET A 53 11.38 0.66 1.58
N LEU A 54 10.36 -0.01 1.04
CA LEU A 54 10.01 0.01 -0.37
C LEU A 54 9.00 1.13 -0.65
N SER A 55 8.53 1.20 -1.90
CA SER A 55 7.40 2.06 -2.26
C SER A 55 6.15 1.60 -1.53
N ARG A 56 5.35 2.54 -1.03
CA ARG A 56 4.00 2.28 -0.54
C ARG A 56 3.05 2.20 -1.73
N GLU A 57 3.04 1.06 -2.39
CA GLU A 57 2.07 0.78 -3.45
C GLU A 57 0.66 0.67 -2.84
N PHE A 58 -0.34 1.12 -3.58
CA PHE A 58 -1.75 1.06 -3.19
C PHE A 58 -2.59 0.79 -4.43
N ASN A 59 -3.73 0.11 -4.27
CA ASN A 59 -4.58 -0.30 -5.37
C ASN A 59 -6.01 0.22 -5.15
N LEU A 60 -6.46 1.11 -6.04
CA LEU A 60 -7.83 1.60 -6.05
C LEU A 60 -8.70 0.67 -6.88
N HIS A 61 -9.40 -0.26 -6.23
CA HIS A 61 -10.39 -1.11 -6.90
C HIS A 61 -11.65 -0.28 -7.17
N CYS A 62 -12.04 -0.19 -8.44
CA CYS A 62 -13.05 0.74 -8.91
C CYS A 62 -14.08 0.07 -9.82
N ALA A 63 -15.30 0.63 -9.84
CA ALA A 63 -16.33 0.33 -10.82
C ALA A 63 -16.79 1.62 -11.54
N VAL A 64 -17.38 1.45 -12.72
CA VAL A 64 -17.97 2.50 -13.56
C VAL A 64 -19.47 2.27 -13.66
#